data_AF-A0A7J3LPX3-F1
#
_entry.id   AF-A0A7J3LPX3-F1
#
_cell.length_a   1.000
_cell.length_b   1.000
_cell.length_c   1.000
_cell.angle_alpha   90.00
_cell.angle_beta   90.00
_cell.angle_gamma   90.00
#
_symmetry.space_group_name_H-M   'P 1'
#
loop_
_entity.id
_entity.type
_entity.pdbx_description
1 polymer ?
#
loop_
_entity_poly.entity_id
_entity_poly.type
_entity_poly.pdbx_seq_one_letter_code
_entity_poly.pdbx_strand_id
1 'polypeptide(L)'
;MNKKLTYMIAVISAVSLVSAMVGSIDTECKEYGFDYGIAKFEATGNGFVLDEGIIGDFHIQVTGDKQHAVWKSFPSVDGVLRKSGSDTTVLAGGESGDVYGWNTTNPKGKPITKDISHITFCAYTPVPEFSATAAGVAIAAALGGFFLLRKR
;
A
#
# COMPACT_ATOMS: atom_id res chain seq x y z
N MET A 1 -8.32 66.70 -21.99
CA MET A 1 -7.77 66.11 -20.74
C MET A 1 -8.29 64.68 -20.63
N ASN A 2 -7.49 63.68 -21.01
CA ASN A 2 -7.90 62.26 -21.02
C ASN A 2 -7.29 61.55 -19.81
N LYS A 3 -8.14 61.16 -18.85
CA LYS A 3 -7.74 60.36 -17.69
C LYS A 3 -7.64 58.89 -18.11
N LYS A 4 -6.42 58.35 -18.21
CA LYS A 4 -6.19 56.92 -18.37
C LYS A 4 -6.31 56.26 -17.00
N LEU A 5 -7.29 55.38 -16.85
CA LEU A 5 -7.54 54.56 -15.67
C LEU A 5 -6.65 53.31 -15.78
N THR A 6 -5.58 53.26 -14.99
CA THR A 6 -4.65 52.13 -14.94
C THR A 6 -5.20 51.09 -13.95
N TYR A 7 -5.63 49.94 -14.45
CA TYR A 7 -6.02 48.80 -13.63
C TYR A 7 -4.75 48.08 -13.15
N MET A 8 -4.43 48.19 -11.86
CA MET A 8 -3.46 47.29 -11.22
C MET A 8 -4.14 45.94 -10.99
N ILE A 9 -3.74 44.93 -11.76
CA ILE A 9 -4.07 43.53 -11.50
C ILE A 9 -3.20 43.10 -10.31
N ALA A 10 -3.83 42.91 -9.15
CA ALA A 10 -3.19 42.30 -7.99
C ALA A 10 -2.95 40.82 -8.29
N VAL A 11 -1.70 40.47 -8.59
CA VAL A 11 -1.26 39.08 -8.66
C VAL A 11 -1.21 38.55 -7.23
N ILE A 12 -2.26 37.84 -6.85
CA ILE A 12 -2.29 37.10 -5.59
C ILE A 12 -1.37 35.90 -5.79
N SER A 13 -0.11 36.05 -5.36
CA SER A 13 0.81 34.93 -5.21
C SER A 13 0.26 34.02 -4.12
N ALA A 14 -0.46 32.97 -4.52
CA ALA A 14 -0.77 31.85 -3.65
C ALA A 14 0.56 31.17 -3.30
N VAL A 15 1.10 31.50 -2.13
CA VAL A 15 2.15 30.71 -1.51
C VAL A 15 1.49 29.43 -1.06
N SER A 16 1.48 28.42 -1.94
CA SER A 16 1.12 27.07 -1.56
C SER A 16 2.09 26.64 -0.47
N LEU A 17 1.57 26.50 0.74
CA LEU A 17 2.24 25.80 1.82
C LEU A 17 2.55 24.40 1.29
N VAL A 18 3.80 24.17 0.87
CA VAL A 18 4.35 22.83 0.70
C VAL A 18 4.49 22.27 2.11
N SER A 19 3.36 21.86 2.70
CA SER A 19 3.38 20.76 3.65
C SER A 19 4.06 19.64 2.90
N ALA A 20 5.21 19.18 3.38
CA ALA A 20 5.84 17.99 2.82
C ALA A 20 4.80 16.86 2.93
N MET A 21 4.06 16.64 1.84
CA MET A 21 3.13 15.54 1.69
C MET A 21 4.00 14.31 1.87
N VAL A 22 3.86 13.63 3.01
CA VAL A 22 4.01 12.18 3.01
C VAL A 22 3.03 11.74 1.93
N GLY A 23 3.54 11.41 0.74
CA GLY A 23 2.70 11.04 -0.39
C GLY A 23 1.78 9.90 0.02
N SER A 24 0.57 9.86 -0.53
CA SER A 24 -0.29 8.70 -0.33
C SER A 24 0.44 7.43 -0.75
N ILE A 25 0.04 6.29 -0.19
CA ILE A 25 0.61 4.99 -0.55
C ILE A 25 0.69 4.76 -2.06
N ASP A 26 -0.34 5.16 -2.81
CA ASP A 26 -0.38 5.07 -4.26
C ASP A 26 0.66 5.95 -4.95
N THR A 27 0.88 7.16 -4.43
CA THR A 27 1.87 8.08 -4.98
C THR A 27 3.27 7.49 -4.80
N GLU A 28 3.56 6.96 -3.61
CA GLU A 28 4.84 6.31 -3.33
C GLU A 28 5.06 5.10 -4.25
N CYS A 29 4.09 4.19 -4.37
CA CYS A 29 4.22 3.02 -5.25
C CYS A 29 4.40 3.40 -6.73
N LYS A 30 3.69 4.42 -7.22
CA LYS A 30 3.81 4.92 -8.61
C LYS A 30 5.17 5.53 -8.91
N GLU A 31 5.79 6.21 -7.95
CA GLU A 31 7.15 6.75 -8.11
C GLU A 31 8.19 5.64 -8.36
N TYR A 32 7.94 4.41 -7.89
CA TYR A 32 8.82 3.26 -8.07
C TYR A 32 8.33 2.27 -9.13
N GLY A 33 7.38 2.68 -9.98
CA GLY A 33 6.97 1.95 -11.17
C GLY A 33 5.85 0.94 -10.97
N PHE A 34 5.20 0.90 -9.81
CA PHE A 34 4.00 0.09 -9.57
C PHE A 34 2.73 0.89 -9.88
N ASP A 35 1.59 0.22 -10.02
CA ASP A 35 0.34 0.88 -10.41
C ASP A 35 -0.46 1.39 -9.21
N TYR A 36 -0.36 0.75 -8.04
CA TYR A 36 -1.04 1.18 -6.81
C TYR A 36 -0.37 0.63 -5.53
N GLY A 37 -0.74 1.23 -4.39
CA GLY A 37 -0.31 0.85 -3.05
C GLY A 37 -1.34 0.01 -2.32
N ILE A 38 -0.88 -1.01 -1.61
CA ILE A 38 -1.70 -1.97 -0.87
C ILE A 38 -1.80 -1.58 0.61
N ALA A 39 -0.64 -1.57 1.29
CA ALA A 39 -0.53 -1.25 2.70
C ALA A 39 0.81 -0.57 3.02
N LYS A 40 0.80 0.34 3.99
CA LYS A 40 1.96 1.06 4.50
C LYS A 40 2.04 0.88 6.00
N PHE A 41 3.22 0.46 6.46
CA PHE A 41 3.50 0.18 7.85
C PHE A 41 4.59 1.11 8.36
N GLU A 42 4.27 1.94 9.35
CA GLU A 42 5.20 2.87 9.99
C GLU A 42 5.92 2.18 11.15
N ALA A 43 7.22 2.47 11.28
CA ALA A 43 8.06 1.89 12.30
C ALA A 43 7.94 2.67 13.61
N THR A 44 7.39 2.01 14.61
CA THR A 44 7.29 2.47 16.00
C THR A 44 8.46 1.98 16.84
N GLY A 45 8.53 2.39 18.11
CA GLY A 45 9.65 2.05 19.00
C GLY A 45 9.98 0.55 19.06
N ASN A 46 8.96 -0.33 19.03
CA ASN A 46 9.13 -1.77 19.22
C ASN A 46 8.49 -2.62 18.10
N GLY A 47 8.19 -2.04 16.94
CA GLY A 47 7.60 -2.78 15.83
C GLY A 47 6.92 -1.90 14.80
N PHE A 48 6.00 -2.47 14.04
CA PHE A 48 5.35 -1.78 12.92
C PHE A 48 3.85 -1.67 13.15
N VAL A 49 3.28 -0.52 12.79
CA VAL A 49 1.84 -0.29 12.82
C VAL A 49 1.35 0.06 11.43
N LEU A 50 0.17 -0.44 11.07
CA LEU A 50 -0.48 -0.03 9.84
C LEU A 50 -0.79 1.48 9.92
N ASP A 51 -0.31 2.22 8.93
CA ASP A 51 -0.53 3.66 8.77
C ASP A 51 -1.62 3.91 7.71
N GLU A 52 -1.47 3.28 6.53
CA GLU A 52 -2.40 3.42 5.40
C GLU A 52 -2.61 2.07 4.71
N GLY A 53 -3.77 1.87 4.08
CA GLY A 53 -4.03 0.75 3.16
C GLY A 53 -5.22 -0.14 3.48
N ILE A 54 -5.45 -1.11 2.61
CA ILE A 54 -6.59 -2.04 2.65
C ILE A 54 -6.07 -3.43 3.00
N ILE A 55 -6.39 -3.91 4.21
CA ILE A 55 -6.08 -5.29 4.66
C ILE A 55 -7.21 -6.28 4.30
N GLY A 56 -8.31 -5.80 3.73
CA GLY A 56 -9.48 -6.63 3.41
C GLY A 56 -9.17 -7.76 2.43
N ASP A 57 -8.63 -7.41 1.26
CA ASP A 57 -8.26 -8.39 0.23
C ASP A 57 -6.83 -8.90 0.37
N PHE A 58 -6.03 -8.24 1.23
CA PHE A 58 -4.64 -8.59 1.52
C PHE A 58 -4.41 -8.78 3.01
N HIS A 59 -4.04 -9.99 3.40
CA HIS A 59 -3.61 -10.29 4.76
C HIS A 59 -2.12 -10.04 4.91
N ILE A 60 -1.75 -8.78 5.12
CA ILE A 60 -0.36 -8.38 5.35
C ILE A 60 -0.06 -8.28 6.84
N GLN A 61 1.06 -8.87 7.26
CA GLN A 61 1.59 -8.76 8.62
C GLN A 61 3.06 -8.36 8.55
N VAL A 62 3.44 -7.44 9.42
CA VAL A 62 4.84 -7.01 9.61
C VAL A 62 5.20 -7.18 11.08
N THR A 63 6.28 -7.91 11.35
CA THR A 63 6.82 -8.12 12.70
C THR A 63 8.31 -7.77 12.72
N GLY A 64 8.91 -7.69 13.91
CA GLY A 64 10.31 -7.30 14.08
C GLY A 64 10.44 -5.85 14.55
N ASP A 65 11.56 -5.21 14.20
CA ASP A 65 11.93 -3.86 14.64
C ASP A 65 12.54 -3.01 13.52
N LYS A 66 13.03 -1.82 13.88
CA LYS A 66 13.61 -0.85 12.93
C LYS A 66 14.90 -1.32 12.26
N GLN A 67 15.58 -2.33 12.77
CA GLN A 67 16.79 -2.90 12.17
C GLN A 67 16.48 -4.10 11.30
N HIS A 68 15.46 -4.88 11.67
CA HIS A 68 15.06 -6.07 10.93
C HIS A 68 13.55 -6.32 11.11
N ALA A 69 12.84 -6.25 9.99
CA ALA A 69 11.43 -6.61 9.90
C ALA A 69 11.24 -7.85 9.04
N VAL A 70 10.27 -8.67 9.41
CA VAL A 70 9.79 -9.81 8.62
C VAL A 70 8.36 -9.51 8.22
N TRP A 71 8.03 -9.77 6.97
CA TRP A 71 6.67 -9.58 6.48
C TRP A 71 6.11 -10.86 5.86
N LYS A 72 4.78 -10.94 5.88
CA LYS A 72 3.99 -11.95 5.19
C LYS A 72 2.81 -11.26 4.52
N SER A 73 2.41 -11.78 3.37
CA SER A 73 1.23 -11.34 2.62
C SER A 73 0.50 -12.54 2.02
N PHE A 74 -0.82 -12.44 2.00
CA PHE A 74 -1.67 -13.29 1.17
C PHE A 74 -2.81 -12.43 0.59
N PRO A 75 -2.97 -12.35 -0.74
CA PRO A 75 -2.12 -12.93 -1.79
C PRO A 75 -0.73 -12.29 -1.85
N SER A 76 0.14 -12.77 -2.76
CA SER A 76 1.47 -12.20 -2.97
C SER A 76 1.40 -10.74 -3.42
N VAL A 77 2.33 -9.91 -2.96
CA VAL A 77 2.53 -8.55 -3.46
C VAL A 77 3.55 -8.54 -4.61
N ASP A 78 3.54 -7.53 -5.47
CA ASP A 78 4.51 -7.45 -6.58
C ASP A 78 5.80 -6.74 -6.16
N GLY A 79 5.74 -5.87 -5.15
CA GLY A 79 6.90 -5.16 -4.65
C GLY A 79 6.77 -4.69 -3.21
N VAL A 80 7.92 -4.53 -2.56
CA VAL A 80 8.03 -4.00 -1.21
C VAL A 80 9.02 -2.85 -1.21
N LEU A 81 8.57 -1.66 -0.82
CA LEU A 81 9.41 -0.50 -0.65
C LEU A 81 9.83 -0.41 0.82
N ARG A 82 11.13 -0.27 1.05
CA ARG A 82 11.68 0.06 2.36
C ARG A 82 12.15 1.51 2.35
N LYS A 83 11.64 2.32 3.27
CA LYS A 83 12.18 3.66 3.55
C LYS A 83 13.09 3.63 4.77
N SER A 84 14.26 4.26 4.64
CA SER A 84 15.25 4.44 5.71
C SER A 84 15.82 5.86 5.65
N GLY A 85 15.28 6.76 6.47
CA GLY A 85 15.58 8.19 6.40
C GLY A 85 15.15 8.78 5.04
N SER A 86 16.09 9.34 4.28
CA SER A 86 15.83 9.87 2.93
C SER A 86 15.75 8.79 1.85
N ASP A 87 16.24 7.58 2.13
CA ASP A 87 16.50 6.59 1.08
C ASP A 87 15.32 5.62 0.97
N THR A 88 14.91 5.31 -0.27
CA THR A 88 13.96 4.24 -0.55
C THR A 88 14.67 3.12 -1.31
N THR A 89 14.31 1.87 -1.02
CA THR A 89 14.80 0.71 -1.74
C THR A 89 13.64 -0.17 -2.13
N VAL A 90 13.63 -0.56 -3.41
CA VAL A 90 12.68 -1.54 -3.94
C VAL A 90 13.22 -2.93 -3.68
N LEU A 91 12.45 -3.73 -2.96
CA LEU A 91 12.69 -5.14 -2.70
C LEU A 91 11.71 -5.97 -3.53
N ALA A 92 12.11 -7.21 -3.80
CA ALA A 92 11.26 -8.16 -4.50
C ALA A 92 9.96 -8.41 -3.70
N GLY A 93 8.84 -8.50 -4.40
CA GLY A 93 7.57 -8.95 -3.84
C GLY A 93 7.53 -10.46 -3.60
N GLY A 94 6.35 -10.96 -3.26
CA GLY A 94 6.10 -12.35 -2.88
C GLY A 94 5.08 -12.48 -1.75
N GLU A 95 5.06 -13.64 -1.11
CA GLU A 95 4.20 -13.92 0.05
C GLU A 95 4.90 -13.70 1.40
N SER A 96 6.23 -13.59 1.40
CA SER A 96 7.00 -13.25 2.60
C SER A 96 8.40 -12.74 2.23
N GLY A 97 9.04 -12.08 3.20
CA GLY A 97 10.41 -11.62 3.04
C GLY A 97 10.97 -10.91 4.26
N ASP A 98 12.25 -10.55 4.16
CA ASP A 98 13.00 -9.84 5.17
C ASP A 98 13.33 -8.42 4.69
N VAL A 99 13.23 -7.45 5.60
CA VAL A 99 13.60 -6.06 5.38
C VAL A 99 14.61 -5.67 6.44
N TYR A 100 15.81 -5.28 6.01
CA TYR A 100 16.87 -4.85 6.91
C TYR A 100 17.07 -3.34 6.87
N GLY A 101 17.41 -2.72 7.99
CA GLY A 101 17.72 -1.29 8.10
C GLY A 101 19.11 -0.87 7.59
N TRP A 102 19.94 -1.78 7.08
CA TRP A 102 21.23 -1.38 6.52
C TRP A 102 21.10 -1.06 5.03
N ASN A 103 21.63 0.09 4.59
CA ASN A 103 21.51 0.54 3.20
C ASN A 103 22.85 0.54 2.46
N THR A 104 23.97 0.77 3.16
CA THR A 104 25.28 0.88 2.50
C THR A 104 26.41 0.47 3.45
N THR A 105 27.61 0.33 2.92
CA THR A 105 28.85 0.33 3.70
C THR A 105 29.48 1.73 3.63
N ASN A 106 29.96 2.26 4.75
CA ASN A 106 30.75 3.49 4.74
C ASN A 106 32.12 3.25 4.06
N PRO A 107 32.91 4.31 3.76
CA PRO A 107 34.24 4.16 3.16
C PRO A 107 35.25 3.34 3.99
N LYS A 108 34.90 3.01 5.25
CA LYS A 108 35.68 2.15 6.15
C LYS A 108 35.14 0.71 6.20
N GLY A 109 34.24 0.34 5.29
CA GLY A 109 33.65 -1.00 5.21
C GLY A 109 32.68 -1.35 6.35
N LYS A 110 32.24 -0.38 7.17
CA LYS A 110 31.24 -0.63 8.22
C LYS A 110 29.82 -0.39 7.68
N PRO A 111 28.84 -1.25 8.01
CA PRO A 111 27.45 -1.01 7.66
C PRO A 111 26.98 0.35 8.19
N ILE A 112 26.35 1.15 7.34
CA ILE A 112 25.54 2.28 7.77
C ILE A 112 24.12 1.73 7.97
N THR A 113 23.78 1.53 9.23
CA THR A 113 22.43 1.18 9.68
C THR A 113 21.59 2.45 9.72
N LYS A 114 20.58 2.53 8.87
CA LYS A 114 19.51 3.53 8.95
C LYS A 114 18.23 2.81 9.28
N ASP A 115 17.71 3.06 10.48
CA ASP A 115 16.42 2.55 10.92
C ASP A 115 15.38 2.63 9.81
N ILE A 116 14.65 1.53 9.63
CA ILE A 116 13.48 1.49 8.77
C ILE A 116 12.49 2.52 9.33
N SER A 117 12.07 3.48 8.51
CA SER A 117 11.01 4.42 8.87
C SER A 117 9.66 3.82 8.54
N HIS A 118 9.50 3.25 7.35
CA HIS A 118 8.27 2.57 6.96
C HIS A 118 8.51 1.54 5.85
N ILE A 119 7.54 0.64 5.70
CA ILE A 119 7.50 -0.40 4.67
C ILE A 119 6.18 -0.24 3.91
N THR A 120 6.26 -0.15 2.59
CA THR A 120 5.10 0.01 1.71
C THR A 120 5.01 -1.18 0.76
N PHE A 121 3.81 -1.76 0.63
CA PHE A 121 3.51 -2.90 -0.22
C PHE A 121 2.79 -2.42 -1.48
N CYS A 122 3.26 -2.84 -2.65
CA CYS A 122 2.79 -2.35 -3.95
C CYS A 122 2.39 -3.50 -4.89
N ALA A 123 1.54 -3.18 -5.87
CA ALA A 123 1.14 -4.11 -6.92
C ALA A 123 0.93 -3.42 -8.28
N TYR A 124 0.97 -4.21 -9.37
CA TYR A 124 0.72 -3.79 -10.75
C TYR A 124 -0.75 -3.97 -11.13
N THR A 125 -1.37 -5.08 -10.74
CA THR A 125 -2.79 -5.32 -11.03
C THR A 125 -3.61 -5.12 -9.78
N PRO A 126 -4.64 -4.24 -9.77
CA PRO A 126 -5.58 -4.20 -8.64
C PRO A 126 -6.04 -5.62 -8.36
N VAL A 127 -6.04 -6.03 -7.09
CA VAL A 127 -6.57 -7.36 -6.73
C VAL A 127 -7.96 -7.42 -7.33
N PRO A 128 -8.30 -8.48 -8.08
CA PRO A 128 -9.67 -8.68 -8.47
C PRO A 128 -10.47 -8.69 -7.18
N GLU A 129 -11.40 -7.75 -7.03
CA GLU A 129 -12.46 -7.82 -6.05
C GLU A 129 -13.18 -9.16 -6.32
N PHE A 130 -12.75 -10.25 -5.68
CA PHE A 130 -13.50 -11.49 -5.73
C PHE A 130 -14.76 -11.21 -4.93
N SER A 131 -15.78 -10.87 -5.71
CA SER A 131 -17.13 -10.51 -5.35
C SER A 131 -17.53 -11.15 -4.02
N ALA A 132 -17.76 -10.31 -3.00
CA ALA A 132 -18.43 -10.67 -1.76
C ALA A 132 -19.91 -11.09 -1.98
N THR A 133 -20.24 -11.69 -3.13
CA THR A 133 -21.59 -12.03 -3.57
C THR A 133 -21.59 -13.36 -4.33
N ALA A 134 -21.52 -14.49 -3.62
CA ALA A 134 -22.19 -15.74 -4.04
C ALA A 134 -22.22 -16.84 -2.96
N ALA A 135 -22.22 -16.53 -1.66
CA ALA A 135 -22.75 -17.47 -0.65
C ALA A 135 -24.28 -17.26 -0.56
N GLY A 136 -24.98 -17.47 -1.67
CA GLY A 136 -26.39 -17.12 -1.81
C GLY A 136 -27.00 -17.67 -3.08
N VAL A 137 -26.77 -18.96 -3.38
CA VAL A 137 -27.58 -19.69 -4.36
C VAL A 137 -28.29 -20.82 -3.64
N ALA A 138 -29.61 -20.78 -3.76
CA ALA A 138 -30.58 -21.52 -2.99
C ALA A 138 -30.53 -23.03 -3.24
N ILE A 139 -30.52 -23.82 -2.16
CA ILE A 139 -31.01 -25.19 -2.19
C ILE A 139 -32.54 -25.11 -2.11
N ALA A 140 -33.18 -24.95 -3.26
CA ALA A 140 -34.63 -25.09 -3.40
C ALA A 140 -34.95 -25.97 -4.61
N ALA A 141 -34.69 -27.28 -4.49
CA ALA A 141 -35.22 -28.27 -5.41
C ALA A 141 -35.29 -29.66 -4.74
N ALA A 142 -36.21 -29.84 -3.79
CA ALA A 142 -36.62 -31.16 -3.31
C ALA A 142 -38.11 -31.21 -2.93
N LEU A 143 -39.00 -30.59 -3.71
CA LEU A 143 -40.46 -30.72 -3.55
C LEU A 143 -41.19 -30.81 -4.91
N GLY A 144 -40.72 -31.69 -5.80
CA GLY A 144 -41.31 -31.81 -7.15
C GLY A 144 -41.33 -33.21 -7.75
N GLY A 145 -41.26 -34.28 -6.96
CA GLY A 145 -41.05 -35.64 -7.48
C GLY A 145 -41.86 -36.76 -6.82
N PHE A 146 -42.98 -36.48 -6.15
CA PHE A 146 -43.81 -37.54 -5.53
C PHE A 146 -45.28 -37.55 -5.95
N PHE A 147 -45.60 -36.98 -7.12
CA PHE A 147 -46.96 -36.97 -7.68
C PHE A 147 -47.05 -37.49 -9.12
N LEU A 148 -46.20 -38.46 -9.48
CA LEU A 148 -46.30 -39.23 -10.73
C LEU A 148 -46.15 -40.75 -10.52
N LEU A 149 -46.71 -41.30 -9.43
CA LEU A 149 -47.17 -42.70 -9.39
C LEU A 149 -48.69 -42.69 -9.29
N ARG A 150 -49.31 -42.21 -10.37
CA ARG A 150 -50.74 -42.32 -10.63
C ARG A 150 -50.97 -43.72 -11.22
N LYS A 151 -51.83 -44.48 -10.55
CA LYS A 151 -52.73 -45.49 -11.14
C LYS A 151 -52.08 -46.50 -12.09
N ARG A 152 -51.83 -47.69 -11.57
CA ARG A 152 -52.46 -48.91 -12.09
C ARG A 152 -52.46 -49.97 -11.00
#